data_AF-A0AAV0WBH2-F1
#
_entry.id   AF-A0AAV0WBH2-F1
#
_cell.length_a   1.000
_cell.length_b   1.000
_cell.length_c   1.000
_cell.angle_alpha   90.00
_cell.angle_beta   90.00
_cell.angle_gamma   90.00
#
_symmetry.space_group_name_H-M   'P 1'
#
loop_
_entity.id
_entity.type
_entity.pdbx_description
1 polymer ?
#
loop_
_entity_poly.entity_id
_entity_poly.type
_entity_poly.pdbx_seq_one_letter_code
_entity_poly.pdbx_strand_id
1 'polypeptide(L)'
;MSVWPIQLMLNELPYREQRENIILVGLWFSPSKPDMNTILSPFVQELCKLHSEGIDIQLLGQNSPTNFKIYILISSVDSVARPMIQRTKQFNGKFGCSYCLNEGVIRDVGRGSFRVYLGDVGPKRTLEQHFADCNSIDQLEVKYKWSQRNISCITIRYLPFI
;
A
#
# COMPACT_ATOMS: atom_id res chain seq x y z
N MET A 1 2.83 15.33 -15.36
CA MET A 1 3.73 14.17 -15.30
C MET A 1 3.57 13.52 -13.94
N SER A 2 3.59 12.19 -13.85
CA SER A 2 3.33 11.42 -12.64
C SER A 2 4.25 10.21 -12.64
N VAL A 3 4.89 9.94 -11.50
CA VAL A 3 5.90 8.90 -11.33
C VAL A 3 5.52 8.05 -10.12
N TRP A 4 5.33 6.75 -10.32
CA TRP A 4 4.76 5.85 -9.32
C TRP A 4 5.65 4.60 -9.17
N PRO A 5 6.64 4.63 -8.25
CA PRO A 5 7.60 3.54 -8.05
C PRO A 5 7.12 2.51 -7.00
N ILE A 6 7.28 1.22 -7.28
CA ILE A 6 7.13 0.15 -6.28
C ILE A 6 8.53 -0.20 -5.76
N GLN A 7 8.77 -0.01 -4.46
CA GLN A 7 10.07 -0.21 -3.83
C GLN A 7 9.99 -1.24 -2.69
N LEU A 8 10.97 -2.16 -2.67
CA LEU A 8 11.18 -3.14 -1.61
C LEU A 8 12.43 -2.81 -0.79
N MET A 9 12.39 -3.21 0.47
CA MET A 9 13.47 -3.06 1.44
C MET A 9 13.59 -4.38 2.21
N LEU A 10 14.71 -5.08 2.07
CA LEU A 10 14.99 -6.29 2.85
C LEU A 10 15.14 -5.91 4.32
N ASN A 11 14.41 -6.59 5.21
CA ASN A 11 14.37 -6.26 6.63
C ASN A 11 15.56 -6.89 7.40
N GLU A 12 16.17 -7.89 6.77
CA GLU A 12 17.26 -8.74 7.26
C GLU A 12 18.63 -8.04 7.18
N LEU A 13 18.73 -6.98 6.36
CA LEU A 13 19.91 -6.12 6.27
C LEU A 13 20.01 -5.19 7.49
N PRO A 14 21.23 -4.81 7.92
CA PRO A 14 21.44 -3.75 8.91
C PRO A 14 20.81 -2.41 8.50
N TYR A 15 20.26 -1.67 9.47
CA TYR A 15 19.42 -0.47 9.25
C TYR A 15 20.01 0.64 8.36
N ARG A 16 21.35 0.72 8.23
CA ARG A 16 22.00 1.64 7.27
C ARG A 16 21.89 1.08 5.85
N GLU A 17 22.38 -0.14 5.64
CA GLU A 17 22.35 -0.87 4.38
C GLU A 17 20.93 -1.03 3.81
N GLN A 18 19.90 -1.16 4.66
CA GLN A 18 18.48 -1.17 4.23
C GLN A 18 18.10 0.02 3.34
N ARG A 19 18.68 1.21 3.59
CA ARG A 19 18.38 2.46 2.88
C ARG A 19 19.18 2.60 1.58
N GLU A 20 20.32 1.93 1.50
CA GLU A 20 21.23 1.94 0.36
C GLU A 20 20.85 0.82 -0.64
N ASN A 21 20.29 -0.28 -0.15
CA ASN A 21 19.86 -1.47 -0.92
C ASN A 21 18.34 -1.52 -1.13
N ILE A 22 17.73 -0.39 -1.54
CA ILE A 22 16.31 -0.33 -1.90
C ILE A 22 16.12 -0.87 -3.33
N ILE A 23 15.31 -1.91 -3.49
CA ILE A 23 15.07 -2.57 -4.77
C ILE A 23 13.85 -1.92 -5.45
N LEU A 24 14.04 -1.32 -6.62
CA LEU A 24 12.96 -0.85 -7.49
C LEU A 24 12.42 -2.04 -8.30
N VAL A 25 11.21 -2.51 -7.98
CA VAL A 25 10.58 -3.69 -8.63
C VAL A 25 9.53 -3.33 -9.68
N GLY A 26 9.10 -2.06 -9.72
CA GLY A 26 8.18 -1.56 -10.74
C GLY A 26 8.18 -0.04 -10.79
N LEU A 27 7.91 0.53 -11.97
CA LEU A 27 7.84 1.96 -12.17
C LEU A 27 6.76 2.29 -13.21
N TRP A 28 5.75 3.06 -12.81
CA TRP A 28 4.81 3.66 -13.73
C TRP A 28 5.15 5.13 -13.97
N PHE A 29 5.24 5.51 -15.24
CA PHE A 29 5.60 6.86 -15.68
C PHE A 29 4.60 7.30 -16.77
N SER A 30 3.80 8.32 -16.47
CA SER A 30 2.71 8.78 -17.34
C SER A 30 2.34 10.24 -17.05
N PRO A 31 1.68 10.96 -17.97
CA PRO A 31 0.95 12.17 -17.61
C PRO A 31 -0.10 11.97 -16.50
N SER A 32 -0.69 10.77 -16.42
CA SER A 32 -1.79 10.39 -15.51
C SER A 32 -1.34 9.46 -14.36
N LYS A 33 -2.21 9.33 -13.35
CA LYS A 33 -2.11 8.29 -12.31
C LYS A 33 -2.25 6.89 -12.91
N PRO A 34 -1.65 5.85 -12.31
CA PRO A 34 -1.92 4.46 -12.68
C PRO A 34 -3.34 4.04 -12.31
N ASP A 35 -3.88 3.06 -13.04
CA ASP A 35 -4.77 2.08 -12.41
C ASP A 35 -3.91 1.22 -11.47
N MET A 36 -4.27 1.20 -10.18
CA MET A 36 -3.55 0.43 -9.18
C MET A 36 -3.62 -1.08 -9.45
N ASN A 37 -4.71 -1.58 -10.07
CA ASN A 37 -4.82 -3.01 -10.38
C ASN A 37 -3.80 -3.40 -11.46
N THR A 38 -3.66 -2.60 -12.52
CA THR A 38 -2.69 -2.82 -13.61
C THR A 38 -1.25 -2.90 -13.11
N ILE A 39 -0.82 -2.02 -12.19
CA ILE A 39 0.56 -2.04 -11.68
C ILE A 39 0.78 -3.05 -10.53
N LEU A 40 -0.20 -3.26 -9.65
CA LEU A 40 -0.04 -4.11 -8.46
C LEU A 40 -0.40 -5.59 -8.67
N SER A 41 -1.31 -5.93 -9.59
CA SER A 41 -1.73 -7.33 -9.76
C SER A 41 -0.59 -8.31 -10.09
N PRO A 42 0.29 -8.05 -11.09
CA PRO A 42 1.40 -8.99 -11.38
C PRO A 42 2.41 -9.04 -10.23
N PHE A 43 2.66 -7.91 -9.55
CA PHE A 43 3.54 -7.83 -8.40
C PHE A 43 3.01 -8.64 -7.20
N VAL A 44 1.71 -8.53 -6.89
CA VAL A 44 1.07 -9.32 -5.82
C VAL A 44 1.01 -10.81 -6.17
N GLN A 45 0.83 -11.16 -7.45
CA GLN A 45 0.87 -12.55 -7.90
C GLN A 45 2.24 -13.20 -7.68
N GLU A 46 3.34 -12.53 -8.06
CA GLU A 46 4.69 -13.05 -7.81
C GLU A 46 5.01 -13.08 -6.31
N LEU A 47 4.56 -12.12 -5.52
CA LEU A 47 4.70 -12.16 -4.05
C LEU A 47 3.95 -13.33 -3.40
N CYS A 48 2.72 -13.64 -3.84
CA CYS A 48 1.99 -14.82 -3.37
C CYS A 48 2.74 -16.11 -3.69
N LYS A 49 3.38 -16.19 -4.86
CA LYS A 49 4.20 -17.33 -5.28
C LYS A 49 5.49 -17.44 -4.45
N LEU A 50 6.23 -16.34 -4.26
CA LEU A 50 7.44 -16.29 -3.42
C LEU A 50 7.14 -16.55 -1.92
N HIS A 51 5.88 -16.44 -1.51
CA HIS A 51 5.39 -16.86 -0.20
C HIS A 51 5.07 -18.35 -0.11
N SER A 52 4.40 -18.93 -1.12
CA SER A 52 4.07 -20.36 -1.13
C SER A 52 5.26 -21.25 -1.48
N GLU A 53 5.99 -20.92 -2.55
CA GLU A 53 7.07 -21.72 -3.14
C GLU A 53 8.45 -21.29 -2.62
N GLY A 54 8.65 -19.98 -2.45
CA GLY A 54 9.97 -19.40 -2.16
C GLY A 54 10.84 -19.24 -3.41
N ILE A 55 12.14 -19.07 -3.19
CA ILE A 55 13.18 -19.04 -4.22
C ILE A 55 14.39 -19.84 -3.73
N ASP A 56 14.86 -20.77 -4.55
CA ASP A 56 16.03 -21.59 -4.25
C ASP A 56 17.31 -20.84 -4.65
N ILE A 57 18.18 -20.57 -3.66
CA ILE A 57 19.44 -19.84 -3.85
C ILE A 57 20.59 -20.76 -3.50
N GLN A 58 21.50 -20.98 -4.45
CA GLN A 58 22.74 -21.72 -4.23
C GLN A 58 23.76 -20.82 -3.50
N LEU A 59 23.93 -21.03 -2.19
CA LEU A 59 24.91 -20.29 -1.40
C LEU A 59 26.32 -20.84 -1.61
N LEU A 60 27.32 -19.96 -1.51
CA LEU A 60 28.73 -20.35 -1.57
C LEU A 60 29.09 -21.24 -0.37
N GLY A 61 29.70 -22.39 -0.64
CA GLY A 61 30.09 -23.36 0.39
C GLY A 61 28.99 -24.32 0.85
N GLN A 62 27.78 -24.27 0.26
CA GLN A 62 26.74 -25.28 0.47
C GLN A 62 26.68 -26.26 -0.72
N ASN A 63 26.47 -27.55 -0.43
CA ASN A 63 26.34 -28.60 -1.47
C ASN A 63 24.91 -28.71 -2.07
N SER A 64 23.97 -27.89 -1.60
CA SER A 64 22.57 -27.85 -2.04
C SER A 64 22.05 -26.43 -1.97
N PRO A 65 21.07 -26.04 -2.82
CA PRO A 65 20.37 -24.76 -2.67
C PRO A 65 19.64 -24.66 -1.33
N THR A 66 19.51 -23.43 -0.82
CA THR A 66 18.63 -23.10 0.31
C THR A 66 17.37 -22.42 -0.24
N ASN A 67 16.19 -22.89 0.17
CA ASN A 67 14.91 -22.26 -0.17
C ASN A 67 14.65 -21.04 0.75
N PHE A 68 14.53 -19.85 0.16
CA PHE A 68 14.18 -18.61 0.85
C PHE A 68 12.71 -18.26 0.60
N LYS A 69 11.91 -18.12 1.65
CA LYS A 69 10.50 -17.70 1.53
C LYS A 69 10.33 -16.22 1.84
N ILE A 70 9.49 -15.55 1.04
CA ILE A 70 9.27 -14.10 1.10
C ILE A 70 7.84 -13.83 1.59
N TYR A 71 7.68 -12.69 2.24
CA TYR A 71 6.59 -12.37 3.15
C TYR A 71 6.30 -10.85 2.99
N ILE A 72 5.07 -10.31 3.22
CA ILE A 72 4.74 -8.85 3.23
C ILE A 72 4.12 -8.32 4.59
N LEU A 73 4.78 -7.38 5.28
CA LEU A 73 4.62 -6.91 6.69
C LEU A 73 3.81 -5.62 6.77
N ILE A 74 4.27 -4.63 6.01
CA ILE A 74 3.87 -3.23 6.08
C ILE A 74 3.85 -2.74 4.64
N SER A 75 2.85 -1.94 4.29
CA SER A 75 2.86 -1.15 3.07
C SER A 75 2.81 0.34 3.44
N SER A 76 3.98 0.96 3.44
CA SER A 76 4.15 2.39 3.76
C SER A 76 3.75 3.23 2.56
N VAL A 77 2.44 3.46 2.40
CA VAL A 77 1.84 4.22 1.30
C VAL A 77 1.47 5.65 1.70
N ASP A 78 1.78 6.61 0.81
CA ASP A 78 1.43 8.02 0.98
C ASP A 78 -0.09 8.26 0.97
N SER A 79 -0.51 9.46 1.38
CA SER A 79 -1.93 9.81 1.54
C SER A 79 -2.76 9.78 0.24
N VAL A 80 -2.15 9.97 -0.93
CA VAL A 80 -2.79 9.94 -2.26
C VAL A 80 -2.85 8.50 -2.78
N ALA A 81 -1.78 7.72 -2.62
CA ALA A 81 -1.72 6.31 -3.04
C ALA A 81 -2.64 5.41 -2.19
N ARG A 82 -2.64 5.60 -0.86
CA ARG A 82 -3.39 4.80 0.11
C ARG A 82 -4.87 4.55 -0.24
N PRO A 83 -5.72 5.57 -0.53
CA PRO A 83 -7.12 5.34 -0.85
C PRO A 83 -7.33 4.50 -2.12
N MET A 84 -6.45 4.63 -3.12
CA MET A 84 -6.53 3.87 -4.37
C MET A 84 -6.12 2.40 -4.18
N ILE A 85 -5.27 2.10 -3.20
CA ILE A 85 -4.81 0.74 -2.87
C ILE A 85 -5.74 0.05 -1.88
N GLN A 86 -6.21 0.77 -0.85
CA GLN A 86 -7.10 0.25 0.19
C GLN A 86 -8.59 0.33 -0.18
N ARG A 87 -8.93 0.86 -1.36
CA ARG A 87 -10.30 1.21 -1.79
C ARG A 87 -11.06 2.01 -0.72
N THR A 88 -10.43 3.07 -0.18
CA THR A 88 -11.07 3.96 0.80
C THR A 88 -11.32 5.35 0.20
N LYS A 89 -12.15 6.15 0.86
CA LYS A 89 -12.29 7.57 0.55
C LYS A 89 -10.91 8.27 0.66
N GLN A 90 -10.65 9.22 -0.23
CA GLN A 90 -9.43 10.04 -0.16
C GLN A 90 -9.43 10.88 1.14
N PHE A 91 -8.23 11.11 1.69
CA PHE A 91 -8.00 11.83 2.96
C PHE A 91 -8.66 13.22 3.06
N ASN A 92 -8.98 13.88 1.94
CA ASN A 92 -9.67 15.19 1.90
C ASN A 92 -11.21 15.08 1.82
N GLY A 93 -11.76 13.89 1.56
CA GLY A 93 -13.19 13.62 1.42
C GLY A 93 -13.93 13.53 2.76
N LYS A 94 -15.25 13.74 2.76
CA LYS A 94 -16.07 13.62 3.98
C LYS A 94 -15.97 12.20 4.55
N PHE A 95 -15.65 12.07 5.85
CA PHE A 95 -15.31 10.81 6.54
C PHE A 95 -14.00 10.12 6.08
N GLY A 96 -13.10 10.83 5.38
CA GLY A 96 -11.89 10.29 4.76
C GLY A 96 -10.70 9.99 5.67
N CYS A 97 -10.78 10.23 6.98
CA CYS A 97 -9.80 9.73 7.94
C CYS A 97 -9.91 8.21 8.04
N SER A 98 -8.80 7.46 8.08
CA SER A 98 -8.85 6.00 8.27
C SER A 98 -9.34 5.59 9.67
N TYR A 99 -8.94 6.33 10.71
CA TYR A 99 -9.08 5.91 12.12
C TYR A 99 -10.41 6.26 12.80
N CYS A 100 -11.13 7.28 12.33
CA CYS A 100 -12.37 7.75 12.95
C CYS A 100 -13.43 8.14 11.92
N LEU A 101 -14.69 8.07 12.35
CA LEU A 101 -15.87 8.47 11.57
C LEU A 101 -16.19 9.96 11.74
N ASN A 102 -15.16 10.78 11.96
CA ASN A 102 -15.30 12.23 11.99
C ASN A 102 -15.48 12.75 10.57
N GLU A 103 -16.46 13.63 10.34
CA GLU A 103 -16.74 14.20 9.01
C GLU A 103 -15.53 14.98 8.45
N GLY A 104 -14.68 15.50 9.35
CA GLY A 104 -13.59 16.42 9.08
C GLY A 104 -14.09 17.84 8.83
N VAL A 105 -13.38 18.85 9.34
CA VAL A 105 -13.72 20.26 9.18
C VAL A 105 -12.80 20.88 8.13
N ILE A 106 -13.35 21.67 7.21
CA ILE A 106 -12.54 22.41 6.24
C ILE A 106 -11.84 23.58 6.94
N ARG A 107 -10.56 23.77 6.65
CA ARG A 107 -9.71 24.87 7.09
C ARG A 107 -8.89 25.39 5.93
N ASP A 108 -8.82 26.70 5.79
CA ASP A 108 -7.99 27.34 4.78
C ASP A 108 -6.53 27.39 5.28
N VAL A 109 -5.60 26.98 4.43
CA VAL A 109 -4.16 26.87 4.72
C VAL A 109 -3.37 27.42 3.55
N GLY A 110 -2.83 28.63 3.71
CA GLY A 110 -2.11 29.34 2.65
C GLY A 110 -3.03 29.75 1.50
N ARG A 111 -2.91 29.08 0.34
CA ARG A 111 -3.68 29.39 -0.88
C ARG A 111 -4.73 28.33 -1.25
N GLY A 112 -4.99 27.36 -0.37
CA GLY A 112 -5.97 26.30 -0.60
C GLY A 112 -6.66 25.88 0.69
N SER A 113 -7.64 24.99 0.59
CA SER A 113 -8.40 24.49 1.75
C SER A 113 -8.19 22.98 1.93
N PHE A 114 -8.09 22.58 3.20
CA PHE A 114 -7.82 21.20 3.61
C PHE A 114 -8.87 20.72 4.60
N ARG A 115 -9.28 19.46 4.49
CA ARG A 115 -10.13 18.81 5.48
C ARG A 115 -9.25 18.26 6.61
N VAL A 116 -9.42 18.81 7.80
CA VAL A 116 -8.71 18.41 9.02
C VAL A 116 -9.65 17.58 9.89
N TYR A 117 -9.15 16.46 10.42
CA TYR A 117 -9.85 15.65 11.41
C TYR A 117 -9.18 15.87 12.75
N LEU A 118 -9.97 16.17 13.78
CA LEU A 118 -9.48 16.21 15.15
C LEU A 118 -9.33 14.77 15.64
N GLY A 119 -8.12 14.39 16.07
CA GLY A 119 -7.86 13.10 16.69
C GLY A 119 -8.73 12.88 17.92
N ASP A 120 -9.16 11.64 18.14
CA ASP A 120 -10.03 11.19 19.24
C ASP A 120 -11.39 11.93 19.41
N VAL A 121 -11.75 12.84 18.50
CA VAL A 121 -13.07 13.47 18.44
C VAL A 121 -13.99 12.65 17.53
N GLY A 122 -14.97 11.98 18.14
CA GLY A 122 -15.97 11.15 17.45
C GLY A 122 -15.62 9.65 17.48
N PRO A 123 -16.56 8.78 17.04
CA PRO A 123 -16.37 7.33 17.14
C PRO A 123 -15.21 6.85 16.25
N LYS A 124 -14.40 5.94 16.82
CA LYS A 124 -13.33 5.24 16.09
C LYS A 124 -13.96 4.32 15.05
N ARG A 125 -13.36 4.22 13.87
CA ARG A 125 -13.83 3.32 12.81
C ARG A 125 -13.45 1.89 13.19
N THR A 126 -14.44 1.00 13.22
CA THR A 126 -14.23 -0.44 13.43
C THR A 126 -13.80 -1.12 12.13
N LEU A 127 -13.34 -2.37 12.21
CA LEU A 127 -12.94 -3.14 11.04
C LEU A 127 -14.14 -3.44 10.11
N GLU A 128 -15.32 -3.67 10.68
CA GLU A 128 -16.57 -3.92 9.96
C GLU A 128 -17.01 -2.66 9.20
N GLN A 129 -16.93 -1.49 9.84
CA GLN A 129 -17.21 -0.21 9.18
C GLN A 129 -16.17 0.14 8.11
N HIS A 130 -14.91 -0.26 8.29
CA HIS A 130 -13.89 -0.14 7.23
C HIS A 130 -14.25 -0.97 6.00
N PHE A 131 -14.62 -2.25 6.17
CA PHE A 131 -15.07 -3.07 5.06
C PHE A 131 -16.37 -2.55 4.42
N ALA A 132 -17.32 -2.02 5.21
CA ALA A 132 -18.52 -1.39 4.70
C ALA A 132 -18.21 -0.13 3.86
N ASP A 133 -17.28 0.72 4.33
CA ASP A 133 -16.81 1.89 3.59
C ASP A 133 -16.18 1.49 2.24
N CYS A 134 -15.32 0.46 2.21
CA CYS A 134 -14.72 -0.05 0.98
C CYS A 134 -15.77 -0.63 0.00
N ASN A 135 -16.67 -1.48 0.50
CA ASN A 135 -17.76 -2.06 -0.30
C ASN A 135 -18.70 -0.98 -0.88
N SER A 136 -18.87 0.16 -0.19
CA SER A 136 -19.67 1.29 -0.69
C SER A 136 -19.04 2.00 -1.89
N ILE A 137 -17.71 1.89 -2.07
CA ILE A 137 -16.99 2.42 -3.23
C ILE A 137 -17.07 1.43 -4.40
N ASP A 138 -16.93 0.13 -4.13
CA ASP A 138 -17.12 -0.93 -5.14
C ASP A 138 -18.52 -0.92 -5.78
N GLN A 139 -19.55 -0.42 -5.07
CA GLN A 139 -20.90 -0.24 -5.60
C GLN A 139 -21.06 0.98 -6.53
N LEU A 140 -20.13 1.93 -6.49
CA LEU A 140 -20.08 3.08 -7.40
C LEU A 140 -19.21 2.80 -8.63
N GLU A 141 -18.21 1.92 -8.51
CA GLU A 141 -17.29 1.52 -9.60
C GLU A 141 -17.52 0.05 -10.03
N VAL A 142 -18.68 -0.23 -10.65
CA VAL A 142 -19.03 -1.58 -11.08
C VAL A 142 -18.20 -2.05 -12.28
N LYS A 143 -17.01 -2.62 -12.01
CA LYS A 143 -16.57 -3.92 -12.58
C LYS A 143 -15.33 -4.52 -11.91
N TYR A 144 -15.32 -5.85 -11.88
CA TYR A 144 -14.29 -6.77 -11.39
C TYR A 144 -14.17 -6.94 -9.87
N LYS A 145 -13.96 -8.21 -9.48
CA LYS A 145 -14.26 -8.80 -8.17
C LYS A 145 -13.14 -9.75 -7.79
N TRP A 146 -12.58 -9.60 -6.58
CA TRP A 146 -11.54 -10.49 -6.04
C TRP A 146 -11.90 -10.97 -4.63
N SER A 147 -11.38 -12.13 -4.23
CA SER A 147 -11.73 -12.82 -2.99
C SER A 147 -10.68 -12.68 -1.89
N GLN A 148 -11.14 -12.37 -0.67
CA GLN A 148 -10.34 -12.21 0.55
C GLN A 148 -9.78 -13.54 1.10
N ARG A 149 -8.45 -13.70 1.30
CA ARG A 149 -7.79 -14.61 2.28
C ARG A 149 -6.35 -14.17 2.66
N ASN A 150 -6.11 -13.91 3.96
CA ASN A 150 -4.87 -14.02 4.79
C ASN A 150 -3.53 -13.31 4.36
N ILE A 151 -2.72 -12.80 5.33
CA ILE A 151 -1.61 -11.82 5.13
C ILE A 151 -0.40 -12.02 6.12
N SER A 152 0.88 -11.88 5.67
CA SER A 152 2.16 -11.75 6.47
C SER A 152 3.43 -11.66 5.54
N CYS A 153 4.68 -11.21 5.82
CA CYS A 153 5.44 -10.33 6.76
C CYS A 153 6.90 -9.74 6.33
N ILE A 154 7.18 -8.98 5.21
CA ILE A 154 8.31 -7.97 5.00
C ILE A 154 7.89 -6.60 4.33
N THR A 155 8.64 -5.47 4.45
CA THR A 155 8.10 -4.10 4.22
C THR A 155 8.18 -3.54 2.77
N ILE A 156 7.03 -3.17 2.19
CA ILE A 156 6.93 -2.28 1.00
C ILE A 156 7.04 -0.81 1.44
N ARG A 157 7.86 -0.01 0.75
CA ARG A 157 7.82 1.45 0.84
C ARG A 157 7.32 2.06 -0.47
N TYR A 158 6.47 3.06 -0.33
CA TYR A 158 5.96 3.83 -1.45
C TYR A 158 6.07 5.32 -1.08
N LEU A 159 7.06 6.00 -1.66
CA LEU A 159 7.33 7.41 -1.46
C LEU A 159 7.25 8.13 -2.82
N PRO A 160 6.37 9.13 -2.98
CA PRO A 160 6.44 10.01 -4.14
C PRO A 160 7.66 10.92 -3.98
N PHE A 161 8.56 10.89 -4.96
CA PHE A 161 9.58 11.93 -5.10
C PHE A 161 8.90 13.21 -5.60
N ILE A 162 8.92 14.25 -4.75
CA ILE A 162 8.54 15.64 -5.03
C ILE A 162 9.67 16.51 -4.47
#